data_AF-A0A965QX36-F1
#
_entry.id   AF-A0A965QX36-F1
#
_cell.length_a   1.000
_cell.length_b   1.000
_cell.length_c   1.000
_cell.angle_alpha   90.00
_cell.angle_beta   90.00
_cell.angle_gamma   90.00
#
_symmetry.space_group_name_H-M   'P 1'
#
loop_
_entity.id
_entity.type
_entity.pdbx_description
1 polymer ?
#
loop_
_entity_poly.entity_id
_entity_poly.type
_entity_poly.pdbx_seq_one_letter_code
_entity_poly.pdbx_strand_id
1 'polypeptide(L)'
;RLHREADEGWKAVDAAVRRLEAEGPQPEIAKVLVAGENVPRIPHHADGRGYPHFYKETHFLRRGDVNQKDGVAEAGFLQVLSRHPAGPEHWRTPPPAGATSSHRRAALARWVTDVDYGAGHLAARVIVNRLWQHHFGAGLVATPSDFGHQGEPPSHPELLDWLAGELIRGGWRLKPIHRLMVTSATYRQSSAADPAKAGIDPANRLLWRFNRRRLEGEAIRDTLLALAGSLNPGLYGRAGANEATPRRSLYLEMKRSRLPLFLRTFDSPDFVSGLAKRSSTTTAPQALFLMNSPITRSWAAMNRSASSSSATPADRPSAVAKAAWMTRSRGVAGASGGLPFAAGNSGTA
;
A
#
# COMPACT_ATOMS: atom_id res chain seq x y z
N ARG A 1 -26.73 -5.12 -16.89
CA ARG A 1 -25.63 -5.45 -17.84
C ARG A 1 -26.01 -5.12 -19.30
N LEU A 2 -27.27 -5.38 -19.71
CA LEU A 2 -27.77 -5.21 -21.08
C LEU A 2 -27.78 -3.77 -21.67
N HIS A 3 -27.82 -2.71 -20.85
CA HIS A 3 -27.85 -1.34 -21.40
C HIS A 3 -26.49 -0.80 -21.89
N ARG A 4 -25.36 -1.37 -21.42
CA ARG A 4 -24.02 -0.90 -21.84
C ARG A 4 -23.62 -1.35 -23.24
N GLU A 5 -24.18 -2.45 -23.73
CA GLU A 5 -23.87 -3.00 -25.05
C GLU A 5 -24.68 -2.34 -26.17
N ALA A 6 -25.71 -1.56 -25.83
CA ALA A 6 -26.54 -0.82 -26.79
C ALA A 6 -26.23 0.69 -26.82
N ASP A 7 -25.56 1.23 -25.79
CA ASP A 7 -25.22 2.65 -25.70
C ASP A 7 -24.01 3.01 -26.59
N GLU A 8 -24.26 3.78 -27.64
CA GLU A 8 -23.28 4.32 -28.59
C GLU A 8 -22.16 5.12 -27.90
N GLY A 9 -22.51 5.92 -26.88
CA GLY A 9 -21.55 6.73 -26.13
C GLY A 9 -20.63 5.86 -25.28
N TRP A 10 -21.16 4.80 -24.67
CA TRP A 10 -20.34 3.82 -23.94
C TRP A 10 -19.40 3.05 -24.87
N LYS A 11 -19.86 2.64 -26.06
CA LYS A 11 -19.02 1.95 -27.05
C LYS A 11 -17.85 2.81 -27.51
N ALA A 12 -18.09 4.10 -27.78
CA ALA A 12 -17.04 5.03 -28.18
C ALA A 12 -15.97 5.19 -27.10
N VAL A 13 -16.39 5.32 -25.83
CA VAL A 13 -15.46 5.42 -24.70
C VAL A 13 -14.71 4.11 -24.44
N ASP A 14 -15.38 2.95 -24.50
CA ASP A 14 -14.73 1.64 -24.33
C ASP A 14 -13.72 1.36 -25.46
N ALA A 15 -14.06 1.71 -26.71
CA ALA A 15 -13.15 1.62 -27.84
C ALA A 15 -11.92 2.52 -27.67
N ALA A 16 -12.11 3.76 -27.19
CA ALA A 16 -11.01 4.67 -26.90
C ALA A 16 -10.11 4.14 -25.77
N VAL A 17 -10.68 3.56 -24.72
CA VAL A 17 -9.92 2.94 -23.62
C VAL A 17 -9.13 1.73 -24.13
N ARG A 18 -9.74 0.83 -24.91
CA ARG A 18 -9.05 -0.33 -25.47
C ARG A 18 -7.93 0.07 -26.41
N ARG A 19 -8.14 1.11 -27.22
CA ARG A 19 -7.11 1.68 -28.09
C ARG A 19 -5.93 2.22 -27.27
N LEU A 20 -6.20 2.98 -26.20
CA LEU A 20 -5.16 3.46 -25.28
C LEU A 20 -4.46 2.34 -24.51
N GLU A 21 -5.16 1.25 -24.19
CA GLU A 21 -4.54 0.07 -23.56
C GLU A 21 -3.65 -0.70 -24.55
N ALA A 22 -3.97 -0.68 -25.84
CA ALA A 22 -3.17 -1.30 -26.89
C ALA A 22 -1.95 -0.44 -27.31
N GLU A 23 -2.14 0.87 -27.44
CA GLU A 23 -1.11 1.86 -27.82
C GLU A 23 -0.28 2.37 -26.62
N GLY A 24 -0.72 2.09 -25.39
CA GLY A 24 -0.06 2.52 -24.18
C GLY A 24 1.34 1.91 -24.01
N PRO A 25 2.24 2.56 -23.26
CA PRO A 25 3.57 2.04 -22.99
C PRO A 25 3.43 0.65 -22.37
N GLN A 26 3.88 -0.38 -23.11
CA GLN A 26 3.97 -1.72 -22.57
C GLN A 26 4.88 -1.64 -21.35
N PRO A 27 4.43 -2.13 -20.17
CA PRO A 27 5.26 -2.08 -18.98
C PRO A 27 6.55 -2.82 -19.29
N GLU A 28 7.69 -2.13 -19.16
CA GLU A 28 8.98 -2.78 -19.26
C GLU A 28 9.01 -3.90 -18.22
N ILE A 29 9.07 -5.14 -18.70
CA ILE A 29 9.02 -6.31 -17.83
C ILE A 29 10.34 -6.34 -17.06
N ALA A 30 10.34 -5.76 -15.87
CA ALA A 30 11.48 -5.80 -14.98
C ALA A 30 11.72 -7.24 -14.54
N LYS A 31 12.97 -7.71 -14.62
CA LYS A 31 13.39 -8.95 -13.96
C LYS A 31 13.26 -8.74 -12.45
N VAL A 32 12.19 -9.25 -11.88
CA VAL A 32 11.98 -9.25 -10.44
C VAL A 32 12.63 -10.49 -9.85
N LEU A 33 13.17 -10.35 -8.65
CA LEU A 33 13.63 -11.49 -7.87
C LEU A 33 12.40 -12.32 -7.46
N VAL A 34 12.17 -13.44 -8.13
CA VAL A 34 11.07 -14.35 -7.82
C VAL A 34 11.62 -15.50 -6.98
N ALA A 35 11.10 -15.65 -5.76
CA ALA A 35 11.28 -16.84 -4.96
C ALA A 35 9.97 -17.65 -5.03
N GLY A 36 10.03 -18.85 -5.59
CA GLY A 36 8.87 -19.69 -5.83
C GLY A 36 9.24 -21.14 -6.08
N GLU A 37 8.24 -21.96 -6.34
CA GLU A 37 8.45 -23.33 -6.79
C GLU A 37 9.00 -23.30 -8.22
N ASN A 38 9.94 -24.20 -8.53
CA ASN A 38 10.52 -24.37 -9.87
C ASN A 38 11.33 -23.18 -10.42
N VAL A 39 11.66 -22.18 -9.62
CA VAL A 39 12.62 -21.12 -10.00
C VAL A 39 14.02 -21.39 -9.46
N PRO A 40 15.09 -20.99 -10.18
CA PRO A 40 16.45 -21.11 -9.71
C PRO A 40 16.61 -20.47 -8.33
N ARG A 41 17.23 -21.20 -7.41
CA ARG A 41 17.47 -20.75 -6.05
C ARG A 41 18.33 -19.48 -6.06
N ILE A 42 17.91 -18.49 -5.27
CA ILE A 42 18.73 -17.34 -4.96
C ILE A 42 19.59 -17.69 -3.74
N PRO A 43 20.93 -17.68 -3.85
CA PRO A 43 21.80 -17.98 -2.73
C PRO A 43 21.68 -16.86 -1.68
N HIS A 44 21.39 -17.26 -0.44
CA HIS A 44 21.43 -16.41 0.73
C HIS A 44 22.88 -16.32 1.25
N HIS A 45 23.23 -15.23 1.91
CA HIS A 45 24.58 -15.02 2.47
C HIS A 45 24.96 -16.05 3.55
N ALA A 46 23.96 -16.73 4.13
CA ALA A 46 24.17 -17.81 5.09
C ALA A 46 24.58 -19.14 4.42
N ASP A 47 24.47 -19.25 3.10
CA ASP A 47 24.62 -20.51 2.38
C ASP A 47 26.07 -21.00 2.34
N GLY A 48 27.03 -20.06 2.44
CA GLY A 48 28.46 -20.37 2.57
C GLY A 48 28.87 -20.91 3.95
N ARG A 49 27.95 -20.98 4.93
CA ARG A 49 28.24 -21.44 6.30
C ARG A 49 27.87 -22.92 6.57
N GLY A 50 27.42 -23.65 5.54
CA GLY A 50 27.12 -25.09 5.66
C GLY A 50 25.81 -25.42 6.40
N TYR A 51 25.00 -24.43 6.78
CA TYR A 51 23.69 -24.68 7.37
C TYR A 51 22.65 -25.06 6.30
N PRO A 52 21.79 -26.06 6.56
CA PRO A 52 20.70 -26.40 5.65
C PRO A 52 19.70 -25.24 5.56
N HIS A 53 19.30 -24.84 4.35
CA HIS A 53 18.36 -23.72 4.12
C HIS A 53 16.96 -23.99 4.67
N PHE A 54 16.58 -25.26 4.73
CA PHE A 54 15.39 -25.72 5.40
C PHE A 54 15.70 -27.06 6.05
N TYR A 55 15.20 -27.23 7.27
CA TYR A 55 15.25 -28.54 7.91
C TYR A 55 14.19 -29.43 7.25
N LYS A 56 14.60 -30.63 6.82
CA LYS A 56 13.67 -31.64 6.28
C LYS A 56 12.54 -31.92 7.28
N GLU A 57 12.94 -32.05 8.54
CA GLU A 57 12.05 -32.24 9.67
C GLU A 57 12.21 -31.10 10.66
N THR A 58 11.09 -30.65 11.19
CA THR A 58 11.05 -29.74 12.34
C THR A 58 10.49 -30.57 13.48
N HIS A 59 11.04 -30.46 14.69
CA HIS A 59 10.57 -31.25 15.83
C HIS A 59 9.93 -30.35 16.88
N PHE A 60 8.95 -30.88 17.61
CA PHE A 60 8.58 -30.28 18.89
C PHE A 60 9.70 -30.54 19.88
N LEU A 61 10.05 -29.54 20.68
CA LEU A 61 11.12 -29.66 21.67
C LEU A 61 10.51 -29.70 23.06
N ARG A 62 10.89 -30.69 23.86
CA ARG A 62 10.44 -30.78 25.26
C ARG A 62 11.11 -29.66 26.04
N ARG A 63 10.30 -28.70 26.52
CA ARG A 63 10.77 -27.49 27.23
C ARG A 63 11.82 -26.67 26.47
N GLY A 64 11.83 -26.75 25.13
CA GLY A 64 12.77 -26.01 24.29
C GLY A 64 14.19 -26.60 24.21
N ASP A 65 14.45 -27.78 24.80
CA ASP A 65 15.75 -28.45 24.71
C ASP A 65 15.93 -29.10 23.32
N VAL A 66 16.97 -28.71 22.61
CA VAL A 66 17.30 -29.19 21.25
C VAL A 66 17.65 -30.67 21.20
N ASN A 67 18.06 -31.26 22.33
CA ASN A 67 18.39 -32.68 22.44
C ASN A 67 17.16 -33.54 22.74
N GLN A 68 16.07 -32.94 23.22
CA GLN A 68 14.84 -33.63 23.59
C GLN A 68 13.74 -33.38 22.56
N LYS A 69 13.81 -34.11 21.45
CA LYS A 69 12.83 -34.04 20.36
C LYS A 69 11.61 -34.89 20.70
N ASP A 70 10.43 -34.28 20.68
CA ASP A 70 9.14 -34.86 21.06
C ASP A 70 8.19 -34.93 19.84
N GLY A 71 8.62 -35.67 18.81
CA GLY A 71 7.87 -35.83 17.56
C GLY A 71 8.17 -34.79 16.48
N VAL A 72 7.70 -35.06 15.26
CA VAL A 72 7.87 -34.18 14.08
C VAL A 72 6.70 -33.20 14.00
N ALA A 73 7.02 -31.92 13.90
CA ALA A 73 6.07 -30.84 13.65
C ALA A 73 5.70 -30.81 12.16
N GLU A 74 4.46 -31.20 11.87
CA GLU A 74 3.88 -31.11 10.54
C GLU A 74 3.20 -29.77 10.29
N ALA A 75 3.01 -29.44 9.01
CA ALA A 75 2.26 -28.25 8.62
C ALA A 75 0.75 -28.43 8.92
N GLY A 76 0.27 -27.82 10.00
CA GLY A 76 -1.15 -27.78 10.35
C GLY A 76 -1.88 -26.55 9.82
N PHE A 77 -3.20 -26.61 9.83
CA PHE A 77 -4.10 -25.50 9.48
C PHE A 77 -5.08 -25.23 10.63
N LEU A 78 -5.67 -24.03 10.69
CA LEU A 78 -6.63 -23.70 11.74
C LEU A 78 -7.89 -24.55 11.57
N GLN A 79 -8.17 -25.42 12.53
CA GLN A 79 -9.26 -26.41 12.47
C GLN A 79 -10.63 -25.75 12.26
N VAL A 80 -10.90 -24.61 12.93
CA VAL A 80 -12.19 -23.89 12.80
C VAL A 80 -12.47 -23.37 11.38
N LEU A 81 -11.41 -23.16 10.59
CA LEU A 81 -11.48 -22.71 9.19
C LEU A 81 -11.19 -23.85 8.20
N SER A 82 -10.93 -25.06 8.68
CA SER A 82 -10.54 -26.20 7.84
C SER A 82 -11.65 -27.24 7.89
N ARG A 83 -12.57 -27.18 6.91
CA ARG A 83 -13.82 -27.95 6.92
C ARG A 83 -13.80 -29.17 6.00
N HIS A 84 -12.69 -29.43 5.32
CA HIS A 84 -12.58 -30.53 4.38
C HIS A 84 -12.59 -31.90 5.10
N PRO A 85 -13.37 -32.90 4.64
CA PRO A 85 -13.43 -34.22 5.27
C PRO A 85 -12.09 -34.97 5.32
N ALA A 86 -11.24 -34.81 4.29
CA ALA A 86 -9.89 -35.39 4.26
C ALA A 86 -8.89 -34.67 5.20
N GLY A 87 -9.33 -33.66 5.94
CA GLY A 87 -8.48 -32.91 6.86
C GLY A 87 -7.37 -32.14 6.15
N PRO A 88 -6.19 -31.95 6.80
CA PRO A 88 -5.12 -31.10 6.30
C PRO A 88 -4.48 -31.61 5.00
N GLU A 89 -4.66 -32.90 4.67
CA GLU A 89 -4.11 -33.50 3.45
C GLU A 89 -4.67 -32.88 2.17
N HIS A 90 -5.86 -32.27 2.23
CA HIS A 90 -6.45 -31.58 1.08
C HIS A 90 -5.54 -30.48 0.49
N TRP A 91 -4.87 -29.71 1.35
CA TRP A 91 -3.98 -28.63 0.90
C TRP A 91 -2.51 -29.03 0.84
N ARG A 92 -2.13 -30.15 1.49
CA ARG A 92 -0.76 -30.66 1.44
C ARG A 92 -0.49 -31.25 0.06
N THR A 93 0.66 -30.92 -0.52
CA THR A 93 1.13 -31.56 -1.74
C THR A 93 2.54 -32.05 -1.52
N PRO A 94 2.80 -33.35 -1.65
CA PRO A 94 4.14 -33.87 -1.49
C PRO A 94 5.05 -33.25 -2.57
N PRO A 95 6.28 -32.86 -2.19
CA PRO A 95 7.24 -32.35 -3.16
C PRO A 95 7.55 -33.43 -4.20
N PRO A 96 7.60 -33.11 -5.51
CA PRO A 96 8.01 -34.07 -6.53
C PRO A 96 9.47 -34.49 -6.32
N ALA A 97 9.85 -35.65 -6.88
CA ALA A 97 11.21 -36.14 -6.81
C ALA A 97 12.19 -35.11 -7.43
N GLY A 98 13.22 -34.73 -6.66
CA GLY A 98 14.20 -33.71 -7.07
C GLY A 98 13.79 -32.26 -6.79
N ALA A 99 12.66 -32.01 -6.12
CA ALA A 99 12.25 -30.66 -5.73
C ALA A 99 13.27 -30.01 -4.77
N THR A 100 13.55 -28.73 -5.00
CA THR A 100 14.43 -27.91 -4.16
C THR A 100 13.69 -27.24 -3.00
N SER A 101 12.36 -27.42 -2.90
CA SER A 101 11.49 -26.80 -1.91
C SER A 101 10.60 -27.83 -1.22
N SER A 102 10.08 -27.48 -0.03
CA SER A 102 9.21 -28.37 0.76
C SER A 102 7.72 -28.26 0.42
N HIS A 103 7.31 -27.38 -0.50
CA HIS A 103 5.91 -27.10 -0.88
C HIS A 103 4.97 -26.65 0.27
N ARG A 104 5.46 -26.55 1.52
CA ARG A 104 4.67 -26.14 2.69
C ARG A 104 4.06 -24.74 2.56
N ARG A 105 4.76 -23.80 1.90
CA ARG A 105 4.24 -22.44 1.65
C ARG A 105 3.12 -22.43 0.61
N ALA A 106 3.21 -23.26 -0.43
CA ALA A 106 2.13 -23.38 -1.40
C ALA A 106 0.90 -24.04 -0.77
N ALA A 107 1.09 -25.05 0.08
CA ALA A 107 -0.01 -25.64 0.85
C ALA A 107 -0.73 -24.58 1.70
N LEU A 108 0.03 -23.73 2.41
CA LEU A 108 -0.55 -22.59 3.15
C LEU A 108 -1.28 -21.62 2.21
N ALA A 109 -0.69 -21.26 1.08
CA ALA A 109 -1.32 -20.34 0.12
C ALA A 109 -2.66 -20.88 -0.38
N ARG A 110 -2.71 -22.18 -0.75
CA ARG A 110 -3.95 -22.84 -1.18
C ARG A 110 -5.00 -22.83 -0.08
N TRP A 111 -4.64 -23.14 1.15
CA TRP A 111 -5.57 -23.06 2.29
C TRP A 111 -6.08 -21.65 2.55
N VAL A 112 -5.21 -20.63 2.45
CA VAL A 112 -5.60 -19.23 2.62
C VAL A 112 -6.56 -18.76 1.53
N THR A 113 -6.43 -19.24 0.30
CA THR A 113 -7.27 -18.80 -0.84
C THR A 113 -8.45 -19.72 -1.13
N ASP A 114 -8.55 -20.88 -0.49
CA ASP A 114 -9.66 -21.82 -0.63
C ASP A 114 -10.91 -21.28 0.05
N VAL A 115 -11.95 -21.03 -0.76
CA VAL A 115 -13.24 -20.49 -0.32
C VAL A 115 -14.22 -21.57 0.13
N ASP A 116 -14.04 -22.80 -0.34
CA ASP A 116 -14.98 -23.89 -0.09
C ASP A 116 -14.70 -24.56 1.26
N TYR A 117 -13.42 -24.82 1.53
CA TYR A 117 -13.02 -25.59 2.72
C TYR A 117 -11.98 -24.90 3.62
N GLY A 118 -11.41 -23.78 3.17
CA GLY A 118 -10.31 -23.08 3.83
C GLY A 118 -10.65 -21.68 4.35
N ALA A 119 -9.63 -20.83 4.41
CA ALA A 119 -9.73 -19.48 4.99
C ALA A 119 -10.08 -18.38 3.97
N GLY A 120 -10.43 -18.74 2.73
CA GLY A 120 -10.64 -17.82 1.60
C GLY A 120 -11.61 -16.69 1.88
N HIS A 121 -12.75 -16.97 2.52
CA HIS A 121 -13.71 -15.92 2.87
C HIS A 121 -13.16 -14.90 3.87
N LEU A 122 -12.44 -15.37 4.90
CA LEU A 122 -11.80 -14.48 5.87
C LEU A 122 -10.67 -13.69 5.22
N ALA A 123 -9.84 -14.33 4.41
CA ALA A 123 -8.77 -13.69 3.66
C ALA A 123 -9.32 -12.58 2.73
N ALA A 124 -10.44 -12.84 2.04
CA ALA A 124 -11.12 -11.87 1.19
C ALA A 124 -11.63 -10.64 1.98
N ARG A 125 -12.25 -10.86 3.16
CA ARG A 125 -12.67 -9.75 4.05
C ARG A 125 -11.48 -8.91 4.50
N VAL A 126 -10.39 -9.56 4.94
CA VAL A 126 -9.18 -8.87 5.42
C VAL A 126 -8.54 -8.03 4.31
N ILE A 127 -8.34 -8.59 3.11
CA ILE A 127 -7.69 -7.86 2.02
C ILE A 127 -8.55 -6.70 1.53
N VAL A 128 -9.88 -6.88 1.40
CA VAL A 128 -10.79 -5.80 1.01
C VAL A 128 -10.78 -4.68 2.03
N ASN A 129 -10.78 -5.00 3.33
CA ASN A 129 -10.70 -3.98 4.37
C ASN A 129 -9.39 -3.19 4.31
N ARG A 130 -8.27 -3.86 4.00
CA ARG A 130 -6.98 -3.19 3.79
C ARG A 130 -7.01 -2.28 2.57
N LEU A 131 -7.56 -2.74 1.45
CA LEU A 131 -7.75 -1.91 0.26
C LEU A 131 -8.60 -0.67 0.58
N TRP A 132 -9.71 -0.88 1.29
CA TRP A 132 -10.57 0.20 1.75
C TRP A 132 -9.82 1.18 2.64
N GLN A 133 -9.11 0.69 3.66
CA GLN A 133 -8.27 1.50 4.55
C GLN A 133 -7.24 2.32 3.76
N HIS A 134 -6.59 1.75 2.74
CA HIS A 134 -5.62 2.47 1.94
C HIS A 134 -6.22 3.62 1.11
N HIS A 135 -7.49 3.52 0.69
CA HIS A 135 -8.18 4.58 -0.05
C HIS A 135 -8.84 5.61 0.86
N PHE A 136 -9.54 5.15 1.90
CA PHE A 136 -10.38 5.96 2.78
C PHE A 136 -9.67 6.39 4.08
N GLY A 137 -8.48 5.85 4.38
CA GLY A 137 -7.67 6.15 5.56
C GLY A 137 -8.03 5.33 6.81
N ALA A 138 -9.27 4.83 6.88
CA ALA A 138 -9.75 3.91 7.90
C ALA A 138 -10.44 2.72 7.21
N GLY A 139 -10.28 1.52 7.77
CA GLY A 139 -10.97 0.32 7.30
C GLY A 139 -12.46 0.37 7.65
N LEU A 140 -13.26 -0.47 6.99
CA LEU A 140 -14.63 -0.77 7.40
C LEU A 140 -14.64 -1.43 8.79
N VAL A 141 -13.65 -2.30 9.03
CA VAL A 141 -13.23 -2.76 10.37
C VAL A 141 -12.03 -1.91 10.78
N ALA A 142 -12.15 -1.20 11.91
CA ALA A 142 -11.13 -0.25 12.35
C ALA A 142 -9.81 -0.92 12.76
N THR A 143 -9.86 -2.19 13.18
CA THR A 143 -8.74 -3.06 13.57
C THR A 143 -8.25 -3.91 12.38
N PRO A 144 -7.26 -3.48 11.58
CA PRO A 144 -6.98 -4.14 10.29
C PRO A 144 -6.31 -5.50 10.40
N SER A 145 -5.74 -5.81 11.57
CA SER A 145 -5.11 -7.09 11.89
C SER A 145 -5.93 -7.97 12.84
N ASP A 146 -7.09 -7.50 13.29
CA ASP A 146 -7.95 -8.25 14.20
C ASP A 146 -9.41 -8.21 13.71
N PHE A 147 -9.84 -9.34 13.16
CA PHE A 147 -11.20 -9.59 12.69
C PHE A 147 -11.95 -10.56 13.62
N GLY A 148 -11.33 -10.89 14.77
CA GLY A 148 -11.91 -11.76 15.77
C GLY A 148 -12.71 -10.99 16.81
N HIS A 149 -13.00 -11.66 17.93
CA HIS A 149 -13.79 -11.09 19.03
C HIS A 149 -13.12 -9.88 19.72
N GLN A 150 -11.78 -9.80 19.65
CA GLN A 150 -11.00 -8.69 20.19
C GLN A 150 -10.93 -7.49 19.21
N GLY A 151 -11.38 -7.69 17.96
CA GLY A 151 -11.48 -6.65 16.94
C GLY A 151 -12.77 -5.84 17.05
N GLU A 152 -12.81 -4.69 16.39
CA GLU A 152 -14.04 -3.91 16.29
C GLU A 152 -15.01 -4.50 15.24
N PRO A 153 -16.33 -4.44 15.48
CA PRO A 153 -17.29 -4.86 14.47
C PRO A 153 -17.23 -3.92 13.24
N PRO A 154 -17.47 -4.46 12.03
CA PRO A 154 -17.48 -3.65 10.81
C PRO A 154 -18.54 -2.55 10.90
N SER A 155 -18.19 -1.34 10.48
CA SER A 155 -19.13 -0.23 10.31
C SER A 155 -20.24 -0.54 9.31
N HIS A 156 -19.91 -1.25 8.22
CA HIS A 156 -20.83 -1.63 7.16
C HIS A 156 -20.60 -3.11 6.81
N PRO A 157 -21.19 -4.07 7.55
CA PRO A 157 -20.97 -5.50 7.35
C PRO A 157 -21.37 -5.98 5.95
N GLU A 158 -22.54 -5.56 5.47
CA GLU A 158 -23.04 -5.96 4.15
C GLU A 158 -22.14 -5.47 3.00
N LEU A 159 -21.59 -4.26 3.12
CA LEU A 159 -20.65 -3.71 2.14
C LEU A 159 -19.33 -4.50 2.14
N LEU A 160 -18.82 -4.84 3.32
CA LEU A 160 -17.60 -5.64 3.46
C LEU A 160 -17.78 -7.02 2.81
N ASP A 161 -18.90 -7.67 3.09
CA ASP A 161 -19.23 -8.99 2.55
C ASP A 161 -19.45 -8.96 1.04
N TRP A 162 -20.13 -7.93 0.55
CA TRP A 162 -20.34 -7.72 -0.88
C TRP A 162 -19.00 -7.53 -1.61
N LEU A 163 -18.12 -6.67 -1.11
CA LEU A 163 -16.80 -6.44 -1.70
C LEU A 163 -15.90 -7.69 -1.64
N ALA A 164 -15.95 -8.44 -0.53
CA ALA A 164 -15.22 -9.71 -0.40
C ALA A 164 -15.72 -10.74 -1.43
N GLY A 165 -17.05 -10.84 -1.61
CA GLY A 165 -17.66 -11.67 -2.63
C GLY A 165 -17.31 -11.26 -4.06
N GLU A 166 -17.24 -9.96 -4.36
CA GLU A 166 -16.77 -9.45 -5.65
C GLU A 166 -15.30 -9.81 -5.91
N LEU A 167 -14.44 -9.78 -4.90
CA LEU A 167 -13.05 -10.18 -5.04
C LEU A 167 -12.92 -11.67 -5.39
N ILE A 168 -13.68 -12.52 -4.69
CA ILE A 168 -13.71 -13.97 -4.94
C ILE A 168 -14.22 -14.24 -6.35
N ARG A 169 -15.39 -13.67 -6.73
CA ARG A 169 -15.96 -13.81 -8.09
C ARG A 169 -15.04 -13.27 -9.19
N GLY A 170 -14.26 -12.24 -8.87
CA GLY A 170 -13.27 -11.63 -9.76
C GLY A 170 -11.95 -12.38 -9.87
N GLY A 171 -11.83 -13.57 -9.26
CA GLY A 171 -10.62 -14.40 -9.32
C GLY A 171 -9.43 -13.77 -8.60
N TRP A 172 -9.67 -13.16 -7.43
CA TRP A 172 -8.63 -12.53 -6.59
C TRP A 172 -7.88 -11.35 -7.24
N ARG A 173 -8.43 -10.80 -8.33
CA ARG A 173 -7.85 -9.62 -8.99
C ARG A 173 -8.13 -8.36 -8.18
N LEU A 174 -7.08 -7.70 -7.70
CA LEU A 174 -7.23 -6.48 -6.89
C LEU A 174 -7.64 -5.25 -7.71
N LYS A 175 -7.10 -5.08 -8.94
CA LYS A 175 -7.32 -3.88 -9.77
C LYS A 175 -8.80 -3.55 -10.00
N PRO A 176 -9.70 -4.51 -10.32
CA PRO A 176 -11.14 -4.26 -10.38
C PRO A 176 -11.73 -3.72 -9.06
N ILE A 177 -11.31 -4.25 -7.91
CA ILE A 177 -11.79 -3.79 -6.59
C ILE A 177 -11.32 -2.36 -6.30
N HIS A 178 -10.06 -2.04 -6.61
CA HIS A 178 -9.58 -0.65 -6.54
C HIS A 178 -10.47 0.28 -7.38
N ARG A 179 -10.76 -0.10 -8.64
CA ARG A 179 -11.61 0.68 -9.55
C ARG A 179 -13.02 0.87 -8.96
N LEU A 180 -13.65 -0.18 -8.44
CA LEU A 180 -14.96 -0.09 -7.78
C LEU A 180 -14.95 0.93 -6.63
N MET A 181 -13.94 0.88 -5.76
CA MET A 181 -13.79 1.81 -4.65
C MET A 181 -13.60 3.25 -5.13
N VAL A 182 -12.65 3.53 -6.03
CA VAL A 182 -12.32 4.90 -6.45
C VAL A 182 -13.38 5.55 -7.35
N THR A 183 -14.23 4.73 -8.00
CA THR A 183 -15.34 5.22 -8.82
C THR A 183 -16.67 5.28 -8.07
N SER A 184 -16.70 4.90 -6.78
CA SER A 184 -17.89 4.98 -5.94
C SER A 184 -18.30 6.43 -5.65
N ALA A 185 -19.59 6.63 -5.38
CA ALA A 185 -20.09 7.93 -4.92
C ALA A 185 -19.39 8.36 -3.62
N THR A 186 -19.19 7.41 -2.69
CA THR A 186 -18.50 7.64 -1.41
C THR A 186 -17.09 8.17 -1.59
N TYR A 187 -16.29 7.60 -2.49
CA TYR A 187 -14.93 8.10 -2.76
C TYR A 187 -14.94 9.49 -3.40
N ARG A 188 -15.95 9.81 -4.22
CA ARG A 188 -16.06 11.10 -4.91
C ARG A 188 -16.70 12.21 -4.08
N GLN A 189 -17.13 11.94 -2.84
CA GLN A 189 -17.67 12.96 -1.94
C GLN A 189 -16.66 14.10 -1.67
N SER A 190 -17.21 15.27 -1.36
CA SER A 190 -16.43 16.42 -0.88
C SER A 190 -15.88 16.17 0.53
N SER A 191 -14.80 16.83 0.90
CA SER A 191 -14.26 16.84 2.27
C SER A 191 -14.85 17.97 3.13
N ALA A 192 -15.82 18.72 2.60
CA ALA A 192 -16.48 19.83 3.30
C ALA A 192 -17.16 19.34 4.59
N ALA A 193 -17.06 20.15 5.64
CA ALA A 193 -17.71 19.87 6.91
C ALA A 193 -19.14 20.42 6.89
N ASP A 194 -20.06 19.65 7.44
CA ASP A 194 -21.46 20.02 7.64
C ASP A 194 -21.73 19.91 9.15
N PRO A 195 -22.00 21.02 9.88
CA PRO A 195 -22.18 21.00 11.33
C PRO A 195 -23.31 20.07 11.80
N ALA A 196 -24.40 19.96 11.03
CA ALA A 196 -25.53 19.12 11.41
C ALA A 196 -25.15 17.64 11.35
N LYS A 197 -24.46 17.22 10.28
CA LYS A 197 -23.96 15.83 10.14
C LYS A 197 -22.83 15.53 11.10
N ALA A 198 -21.95 16.51 11.37
CA ALA A 198 -20.88 16.37 12.34
C ALA A 198 -21.41 16.22 13.77
N GLY A 199 -22.57 16.77 14.10
CA GLY A 199 -23.23 16.55 15.39
C GLY A 199 -23.74 15.10 15.57
N ILE A 200 -24.14 14.45 14.48
CA ILE A 200 -24.63 13.06 14.49
C ILE A 200 -23.47 12.06 14.45
N ASP A 201 -22.52 12.26 13.54
CA ASP A 201 -21.37 11.37 13.32
C ASP A 201 -20.06 12.17 13.20
N PRO A 202 -19.48 12.59 14.35
CA PRO A 202 -18.23 13.36 14.37
C PRO A 202 -17.04 12.60 13.76
N ALA A 203 -17.02 11.27 13.95
CA ALA A 203 -15.95 10.39 13.47
C ALA A 203 -16.06 10.07 11.97
N ASN A 204 -17.17 10.45 11.34
CA ASN A 204 -17.48 10.16 9.94
C ASN A 204 -17.45 8.64 9.65
N ARG A 205 -17.94 7.84 10.59
CA ARG A 205 -18.07 6.37 10.45
C ARG A 205 -19.08 5.99 9.37
N LEU A 206 -20.10 6.82 9.15
CA LEU A 206 -21.14 6.64 8.11
C LEU A 206 -20.73 7.21 6.75
N LEU A 207 -19.51 7.78 6.63
CA LEU A 207 -18.93 8.22 5.37
C LEU A 207 -19.82 9.24 4.64
N TRP A 208 -20.25 10.27 5.37
CA TRP A 208 -21.04 11.39 4.83
C TRP A 208 -20.17 12.45 4.14
N ARG A 209 -18.84 12.39 4.32
CA ARG A 209 -17.83 13.17 3.60
C ARG A 209 -16.56 12.36 3.36
N PHE A 210 -15.67 12.87 2.51
CA PHE A 210 -14.33 12.30 2.38
C PHE A 210 -13.40 12.75 3.54
N ASN A 211 -12.74 11.79 4.19
CA ASN A 211 -11.80 12.08 5.26
C ASN A 211 -10.52 12.72 4.73
N ARG A 212 -10.15 13.87 5.29
CA ARG A 212 -8.85 14.51 4.98
C ARG A 212 -7.73 13.63 5.51
N ARG A 213 -6.71 13.42 4.68
CA ARG A 213 -5.54 12.61 5.02
C ARG A 213 -4.30 13.46 4.92
N ARG A 214 -3.46 13.37 5.95
CA ARG A 214 -2.10 13.88 5.90
C ARG A 214 -1.28 12.98 4.98
N LEU A 215 -0.37 13.58 4.21
CA LEU A 215 0.59 12.82 3.41
C LEU A 215 1.61 12.11 4.28
N GLU A 216 2.12 10.99 3.79
CA GLU A 216 3.20 10.26 4.43
C GLU A 216 4.52 11.04 4.31
N GLY A 217 5.46 10.81 5.24
CA GLY A 217 6.72 11.56 5.30
C GLY A 217 7.53 11.50 3.99
N GLU A 218 7.48 10.36 3.30
CA GLU A 218 8.11 10.15 1.99
C GLU A 218 7.50 11.04 0.92
N ALA A 219 6.17 11.16 0.90
CA ALA A 219 5.45 12.02 -0.03
C ALA A 219 5.67 13.50 0.27
N ILE A 220 5.73 13.89 1.55
CA ILE A 220 6.06 15.27 1.96
C ILE A 220 7.47 15.62 1.48
N ARG A 221 8.46 14.76 1.73
CA ARG A 221 9.85 14.96 1.29
C ARG A 221 9.95 15.06 -0.23
N ASP A 222 9.36 14.11 -0.96
CA ASP A 222 9.42 14.09 -2.42
C ASP A 222 8.73 15.33 -3.02
N THR A 223 7.66 15.82 -2.39
CA THR A 223 7.00 17.07 -2.77
C THR A 223 7.91 18.28 -2.56
N LEU A 224 8.63 18.36 -1.45
CA LEU A 224 9.58 19.45 -1.19
C LEU A 224 10.74 19.46 -2.19
N LEU A 225 11.27 18.28 -2.54
CA LEU A 225 12.29 18.14 -3.59
C LEU A 225 11.75 18.52 -4.98
N ALA A 226 10.52 18.12 -5.30
CA ALA A 226 9.89 18.47 -6.56
C ALA A 226 9.67 19.99 -6.66
N LEU A 227 9.21 20.63 -5.58
CA LEU A 227 9.06 22.08 -5.50
C LEU A 227 10.40 22.81 -5.59
N ALA A 228 11.48 22.20 -5.08
CA ALA A 228 12.83 22.73 -5.22
C ALA A 228 13.46 22.53 -6.60
N GLY A 229 12.79 21.80 -7.51
CA GLY A 229 13.33 21.46 -8.82
C GLY A 229 14.50 20.47 -8.78
N SER A 230 14.77 19.84 -7.63
CA SER A 230 15.91 18.96 -7.43
C SER A 230 15.52 17.48 -7.40
N LEU A 231 14.24 17.15 -7.48
CA LEU A 231 13.79 15.76 -7.48
C LEU A 231 14.29 15.01 -8.72
N ASN A 232 15.02 13.92 -8.50
CA ASN A 232 15.33 12.93 -9.52
C ASN A 232 14.25 11.82 -9.52
N PRO A 233 13.39 11.75 -10.54
CA PRO A 233 12.30 10.76 -10.62
C PRO A 233 12.75 9.39 -11.14
N GLY A 234 14.02 9.24 -11.55
CA GLY A 234 14.55 8.03 -12.17
C GLY A 234 14.27 6.78 -11.33
N LEU A 235 13.76 5.74 -11.97
CA LEU A 235 13.49 4.47 -11.32
C LEU A 235 14.76 3.62 -11.26
N TYR A 236 14.85 2.77 -10.23
CA TYR A 236 15.95 1.81 -10.02
C TYR A 236 17.33 2.45 -9.83
N GLY A 237 18.38 1.64 -9.69
CA GLY A 237 19.76 2.09 -9.44
C GLY A 237 20.11 2.22 -7.95
N ARG A 238 21.28 2.78 -7.67
CA ARG A 238 21.83 2.85 -6.31
C ARG A 238 20.93 3.69 -5.40
N ALA A 239 20.75 3.22 -4.17
CA ALA A 239 20.08 3.97 -3.12
C ALA A 239 20.88 5.23 -2.75
N GLY A 240 20.18 6.30 -2.40
CA GLY A 240 20.80 7.51 -1.88
C GLY A 240 21.27 7.31 -0.45
N ALA A 241 22.52 7.67 -0.18
CA ALA A 241 23.18 7.39 1.10
C ALA A 241 22.65 8.23 2.28
N ASN A 242 21.95 9.34 2.01
CA ASN A 242 21.42 10.25 3.02
C ASN A 242 20.15 10.97 2.54
N GLU A 243 19.49 11.68 3.45
CA GLU A 243 18.24 12.40 3.19
C GLU A 243 18.38 13.63 2.27
N ALA A 244 19.58 14.14 2.05
CA ALA A 244 19.84 15.29 1.18
C ALA A 244 19.91 14.90 -0.32
N THR A 245 19.93 13.61 -0.62
CA THR A 245 19.93 13.12 -2.00
C THR A 245 18.71 13.64 -2.79
N PRO A 246 18.88 13.97 -4.08
CA PRO A 246 17.76 14.34 -4.95
C PRO A 246 16.81 13.18 -5.26
N ARG A 247 17.16 11.94 -4.90
CA ARG A 247 16.38 10.74 -5.22
C ARG A 247 15.06 10.71 -4.43
N ARG A 248 14.03 10.12 -5.04
CA ARG A 248 12.76 9.79 -4.38
C ARG A 248 13.00 9.03 -3.08
N SER A 249 12.16 9.29 -2.09
CA SER A 249 12.27 8.73 -0.73
C SER A 249 12.23 7.20 -0.73
N LEU A 250 11.59 6.59 -1.72
CA LEU A 250 11.60 5.14 -1.97
C LEU A 250 13.01 4.56 -2.16
N TYR A 251 13.95 5.35 -2.69
CA TYR A 251 15.32 4.94 -2.98
C TYR A 251 16.32 5.43 -1.92
N LEU A 252 15.87 5.75 -0.72
CA LEU A 252 16.75 6.09 0.38
C LEU A 252 17.30 4.83 1.04
N GLU A 253 18.60 4.84 1.37
CA GLU A 253 19.21 3.79 2.17
C GLU A 253 18.68 3.85 3.60
N MET A 254 18.01 2.78 4.05
CA MET A 254 17.50 2.67 5.42
C MET A 254 18.49 1.90 6.29
N LYS A 255 19.14 2.61 7.21
CA LYS A 255 19.99 1.99 8.25
C LYS A 255 19.15 1.79 9.50
N ARG A 256 19.00 0.53 9.95
CA ARG A 256 18.20 0.19 11.14
C ARG A 256 18.59 0.99 12.39
N SER A 257 19.88 1.29 12.56
CA SER A 257 20.40 2.07 13.69
C SER A 257 20.29 3.59 13.53
N ARG A 258 20.01 4.08 12.32
CA ARG A 258 19.98 5.52 12.01
C ARG A 258 19.03 5.80 10.86
N LEU A 259 17.77 6.00 11.20
CA LEU A 259 16.76 6.45 10.23
C LEU A 259 16.98 7.93 9.88
N PRO A 260 16.70 8.32 8.63
CA PRO A 260 16.65 9.72 8.23
C PRO A 260 15.80 10.56 9.20
N LEU A 261 16.35 11.66 9.68
CA LEU A 261 15.70 12.49 10.68
C LEU A 261 14.39 13.08 10.14
N PHE A 262 14.37 13.47 8.86
CA PHE A 262 13.16 13.94 8.20
C PHE A 262 12.05 12.87 8.27
N LEU A 263 12.32 11.66 7.79
CA LEU A 263 11.32 10.59 7.73
C LEU A 263 10.85 10.19 9.13
N ARG A 264 11.76 10.09 10.10
CA ARG A 264 11.39 9.83 11.50
C ARG A 264 10.49 10.91 12.08
N THR A 265 10.74 12.18 11.77
CA THR A 265 9.93 13.30 12.23
C THR A 265 8.51 13.25 11.65
N PHE A 266 8.34 12.75 10.44
CA PHE A 266 7.05 12.62 9.74
C PHE A 266 6.45 11.20 9.78
N ASP A 267 6.62 10.50 10.90
CA ASP A 267 5.97 9.21 11.19
C ASP A 267 6.29 8.10 10.16
N SER A 268 7.55 8.02 9.70
CA SER A 268 8.05 6.83 8.98
C SER A 268 7.81 5.56 9.80
N PRO A 269 7.48 4.43 9.16
CA PRO A 269 7.26 3.20 9.90
C PRO A 269 8.59 2.72 10.47
N ASP A 270 8.50 1.93 11.53
CA ASP A 270 9.63 1.10 11.95
C ASP A 270 9.89 0.00 10.90
N PHE A 271 11.15 -0.39 10.75
CA PHE A 271 11.61 -1.40 9.78
C PHE A 271 11.91 -2.74 10.45
N VAL A 272 11.68 -2.87 11.76
CA VAL A 272 11.88 -4.11 12.52
C VAL A 272 10.56 -4.85 12.72
N SER A 273 9.49 -4.11 13.03
CA SER A 273 8.17 -4.67 13.33
C SER A 273 7.17 -4.47 12.18
N GLY A 274 6.25 -5.44 12.03
CA GLY A 274 5.12 -5.29 11.12
C GLY A 274 4.07 -4.33 11.69
N LEU A 275 3.55 -3.43 10.86
CA LEU A 275 2.54 -2.44 11.25
C LEU A 275 1.26 -2.62 10.41
N ALA A 276 0.11 -2.65 11.09
CA ALA A 276 -1.21 -2.76 10.44
C ALA A 276 -1.69 -1.42 9.84
N LYS A 277 -1.33 -0.32 10.51
CA LYS A 277 -1.69 1.05 10.15
C LYS A 277 -0.55 1.97 10.57
N ARG A 278 -0.13 2.87 9.69
CA ARG A 278 0.85 3.91 10.03
C ARG A 278 0.19 4.93 10.97
N SER A 279 0.88 5.30 12.04
CA SER A 279 0.49 6.45 12.84
C SER A 279 0.66 7.73 12.01
N SER A 280 -0.21 8.69 12.24
CA SER A 280 -0.05 10.03 11.68
C SER A 280 -0.25 11.01 12.81
N THR A 281 0.81 11.75 13.12
CA THR A 281 0.77 12.78 14.14
C THR A 281 0.80 14.15 13.47
N THR A 282 0.15 15.13 14.10
CA THR A 282 0.23 16.53 13.69
C THR A 282 0.68 17.30 14.92
N THR A 283 1.98 17.56 15.02
CA THR A 283 2.58 18.16 16.21
C THR A 283 3.32 19.44 15.86
N ALA A 284 3.38 20.38 16.81
CA ALA A 284 4.12 21.63 16.62
C ALA A 284 5.59 21.42 16.23
N PRO A 285 6.34 20.44 16.78
CA PRO A 285 7.71 20.13 16.34
C PRO A 285 7.83 19.80 14.85
N GLN A 286 6.86 19.11 14.24
CA GLN A 286 6.90 18.83 12.80
C GLN A 286 6.80 20.12 11.96
N ALA A 287 5.94 21.05 12.39
CA ALA A 287 5.83 22.35 11.73
C ALA A 287 7.11 23.18 11.89
N LEU A 288 7.66 23.22 13.11
CA LEU A 288 8.92 23.89 13.40
C LEU A 288 10.09 23.27 12.62
N PHE A 289 10.09 21.95 12.43
CA PHE A 289 11.09 21.27 11.61
C PHE A 289 11.05 21.77 10.16
N LEU A 290 9.87 21.91 9.54
CA LEU A 290 9.76 22.46 8.18
C LEU A 290 10.26 23.90 8.07
N MET A 291 10.10 24.71 9.12
CA MET A 291 10.54 26.11 9.12
C MET A 291 12.05 26.28 9.35
N ASN A 292 12.64 25.41 10.17
CA ASN A 292 13.97 25.64 10.74
C ASN A 292 15.02 24.61 10.31
N SER A 293 14.62 23.43 9.82
CA SER A 293 15.57 22.38 9.47
C SER A 293 16.50 22.84 8.35
N PRO A 294 17.84 22.61 8.49
CA PRO A 294 18.81 22.97 7.45
C PRO A 294 18.47 22.37 6.09
N ILE A 295 17.92 21.15 6.06
CA ILE A 295 17.56 20.47 4.81
C ILE A 295 16.36 21.12 4.11
N THR A 296 15.36 21.56 4.88
CA THR A 296 14.20 22.24 4.31
C THR A 296 14.58 23.65 3.84
N ARG A 297 15.46 24.33 4.59
CA ARG A 297 16.02 25.62 4.18
C ARG A 297 16.89 25.53 2.93
N SER A 298 17.66 24.45 2.75
CA SER A 298 18.46 24.25 1.54
C SER A 298 17.56 24.03 0.32
N TRP A 299 16.51 23.21 0.42
CA TRP A 299 15.52 23.04 -0.64
C TRP A 299 14.77 24.35 -0.97
N ALA A 300 14.43 25.15 0.05
CA ALA A 300 13.83 26.46 -0.16
C ALA A 300 14.78 27.46 -0.84
N ALA A 301 16.09 27.39 -0.54
CA ALA A 301 17.09 28.20 -1.22
C ALA A 301 17.25 27.79 -2.69
N MET A 302 17.30 26.48 -2.99
CA MET A 302 17.34 25.96 -4.36
C MET A 302 16.14 26.42 -5.19
N ASN A 303 14.93 26.37 -4.61
CA ASN A 303 13.73 26.88 -5.28
C ASN A 303 13.83 28.38 -5.59
N ARG A 304 14.33 29.19 -4.64
CA ARG A 304 14.51 30.64 -4.84
C ARG A 304 15.50 30.95 -5.96
N SER A 305 16.63 30.24 -6.03
CA SER A 305 17.60 30.42 -7.12
C SER A 305 17.06 29.98 -8.48
N ALA A 306 16.16 28.98 -8.51
CA ALA A 306 15.50 28.57 -9.75
C ALA A 306 14.39 29.55 -10.19
N SER A 307 13.73 30.21 -9.24
CA SER A 307 12.61 31.13 -9.50
C SER A 307 13.04 32.58 -9.79
N SER A 308 14.28 32.96 -9.49
CA SER A 308 14.79 34.34 -9.63
C SER A 308 15.05 34.80 -11.07
N SER A 309 14.82 33.94 -12.07
CA SER A 309 14.94 34.32 -13.48
C SER A 309 13.63 34.81 -14.12
N SER A 310 12.46 34.69 -13.46
CA SER A 310 11.18 35.14 -14.07
C SER A 310 9.98 35.39 -13.15
N ALA A 311 10.01 35.10 -11.84
CA ALA A 311 8.81 35.20 -11.00
C ALA A 311 8.67 36.57 -10.30
N THR A 312 7.53 37.24 -10.53
CA THR A 312 7.21 38.54 -9.91
C THR A 312 6.63 38.30 -8.50
N PRO A 313 6.77 39.23 -7.51
CA PRO A 313 6.28 39.00 -6.14
C PRO A 313 4.79 38.61 -6.01
N ALA A 314 3.97 38.96 -7.01
CA ALA A 314 2.55 38.62 -7.12
C ALA A 314 2.28 37.12 -7.35
N ASP A 315 3.24 36.34 -7.83
CA ASP A 315 3.08 34.89 -8.10
C ASP A 315 3.29 34.02 -6.86
N ARG A 316 3.85 34.57 -5.79
CA ARG A 316 4.20 33.84 -4.55
C ARG A 316 3.01 33.23 -3.79
N PRO A 317 1.84 33.89 -3.68
CA PRO A 317 0.64 33.26 -3.10
C PRO A 317 0.19 32.02 -3.88
N SER A 318 0.37 32.01 -5.21
CA SER A 318 0.03 30.86 -6.06
C SER A 318 0.96 29.66 -5.81
N ALA A 319 2.25 29.92 -5.55
CA ALA A 319 3.23 28.88 -5.23
C ALA A 319 2.98 28.26 -3.85
N VAL A 320 2.59 29.06 -2.86
CA VAL A 320 2.19 28.57 -1.53
C VAL A 320 0.89 27.79 -1.60
N ALA A 321 -0.10 28.26 -2.37
CA ALA A 321 -1.35 27.53 -2.60
C ALA A 321 -1.09 26.20 -3.34
N LYS A 322 -0.19 26.18 -4.33
CA LYS A 322 0.24 24.97 -5.05
C LYS A 322 0.97 24.00 -4.13
N ALA A 323 1.87 24.48 -3.27
CA ALA A 323 2.53 23.64 -2.26
C ALA A 323 1.53 23.10 -1.22
N ALA A 324 0.58 23.92 -0.76
CA ALA A 324 -0.48 23.50 0.16
C ALA A 324 -1.44 22.48 -0.49
N TRP A 325 -1.66 22.59 -1.80
CA TRP A 325 -2.47 21.65 -2.57
C TRP A 325 -1.72 20.33 -2.80
N MET A 326 -0.45 20.39 -3.22
CA MET A 326 0.40 19.20 -3.43
C MET A 326 0.67 18.44 -2.14
N THR A 327 0.68 19.12 -0.99
CA THR A 327 0.89 18.51 0.33
C THR A 327 -0.39 17.97 0.98
N ARG A 328 -1.55 18.15 0.34
CA ARG A 328 -2.85 17.66 0.85
C ARG A 328 -3.44 16.65 -0.14
N SER A 329 -4.20 15.69 0.36
CA SER A 329 -4.83 14.68 -0.51
C SER A 329 -5.90 15.25 -1.45
N ARG A 330 -6.50 16.42 -1.12
CA ARG A 330 -7.49 17.15 -1.92
C ARG A 330 -7.42 18.66 -1.66
N GLY A 331 -7.87 19.45 -2.63
CA GLY A 331 -7.88 20.92 -2.57
C GLY A 331 -8.78 21.49 -1.47
N VAL A 332 -8.51 22.76 -1.11
CA VAL A 332 -9.29 23.54 -0.15
C VAL A 332 -10.48 24.18 -0.88
N ALA A 333 -11.67 24.17 -0.27
CA ALA A 333 -12.82 24.91 -0.77
C ALA A 333 -12.46 26.41 -0.85
N GLY A 334 -12.53 27.00 -2.06
CA GLY A 334 -12.19 28.40 -2.32
C GLY A 334 -10.92 28.64 -3.16
N ALA A 335 -10.12 27.62 -3.47
CA ALA A 335 -9.04 27.73 -4.45
C ALA A 335 -9.58 27.37 -5.85
N SER A 336 -10.14 28.34 -6.57
CA SER A 336 -10.76 28.20 -7.90
C SER A 336 -9.76 28.00 -9.05
N GLY A 337 -8.65 27.29 -8.80
CA GLY A 337 -7.66 26.93 -9.80
C GLY A 337 -7.34 25.45 -9.68
N GLY A 338 -8.12 24.61 -10.34
CA GLY A 338 -7.81 23.19 -10.46
C GLY A 338 -6.52 23.02 -11.27
N LEU A 339 -5.39 22.84 -10.60
CA LEU A 339 -4.21 22.32 -11.26
C LEU A 339 -4.40 20.81 -11.45
N PRO A 340 -4.13 20.27 -12.66
CA PRO A 340 -4.30 18.85 -12.91
C PRO A 340 -3.45 18.05 -11.93
N PHE A 341 -4.08 17.05 -11.30
CA PHE A 341 -3.36 15.95 -10.66
C PHE A 341 -2.32 15.47 -11.65
N ALA A 342 -1.05 15.43 -11.26
CA ALA A 342 0.08 15.10 -12.13
C ALA A 342 -0.25 13.85 -12.95
N ALA A 343 -0.75 14.07 -14.17
CA ALA A 343 -0.73 13.09 -15.23
C ALA A 343 0.76 12.81 -15.42
N GLY A 344 1.12 11.54 -15.34
CA GLY A 344 2.46 11.10 -15.69
C GLY A 344 2.85 11.76 -17.00
N ASN A 345 4.05 12.34 -17.00
CA ASN A 345 4.73 12.96 -18.12
C ASN A 345 4.33 12.31 -19.45
N SER A 346 3.34 12.89 -20.13
CA SER A 346 3.02 12.57 -21.51
C SER A 346 3.87 13.48 -22.37
N GLY A 347 5.03 12.95 -22.78
CA GLY A 347 5.73 13.26 -24.02
C GLY A 347 6.44 14.62 -24.12
N THR A 348 7.77 14.54 -24.26
CA THR A 348 8.49 15.29 -25.29
C THR A 348 9.61 14.39 -25.83
N ALA A 349 9.47 14.00 -27.11
CA ALA A 349 10.41 13.43 -28.07
C ALA A 349 11.40 12.34 -27.62
#